data_AF-A0AAD4PXG9-F1
#
_entry.id   AF-A0AAD4PXG9-F1
#
_cell.length_a   1.000
_cell.length_b   1.000
_cell.length_c   1.000
_cell.angle_alpha   90.00
_cell.angle_beta   90.00
_cell.angle_gamma   90.00
#
_symmetry.space_group_name_H-M   'P 1'
#
loop_
_entity.id
_entity.type
_entity.pdbx_description
1 polymer ?
#
loop_
_entity_poly.entity_id
_entity_poly.type
_entity_poly.pdbx_seq_one_letter_code
_entity_poly.pdbx_strand_id
1 'polypeptide(L)'
;LALYGFFSLIMLCYTTLDLKASPDPCFCGKTPADALQNGCKFDPFTLTWVPDACRDDDLIDEFNALGALYNHSWQFYTWPTHDRLVTLDEVSMMAEVASTKHDNRSIVTTTIDWHHTHCLYLWRK
;
A
#
# COMPACT_ATOMS: atom_id res chain seq x y z
N LEU A 1 5.28 -50.32 7.25
CA LEU A 1 4.84 -49.03 7.86
C LEU A 1 5.85 -47.88 7.70
N ALA A 2 7.16 -48.11 7.68
CA ALA A 2 8.16 -47.03 7.57
C ALA A 2 8.18 -46.27 6.22
N LEU A 3 7.86 -46.94 5.11
CA LEU A 3 7.90 -46.32 3.77
C LEU A 3 6.83 -45.23 3.57
N TYR A 4 5.65 -45.40 4.19
CA TYR A 4 4.59 -44.39 4.15
C TYR A 4 4.97 -43.13 4.94
N GLY A 5 5.70 -43.30 6.06
CA GLY A 5 6.21 -42.17 6.84
C GLY A 5 7.25 -41.36 6.07
N PHE A 6 8.14 -42.04 5.34
CA PHE A 6 9.14 -41.38 4.51
C PHE A 6 8.51 -40.65 3.32
N PHE A 7 7.53 -41.26 2.65
CA PHE A 7 6.79 -40.61 1.56
C PHE A 7 5.99 -39.40 2.05
N SER A 8 5.38 -39.49 3.23
CA SER A 8 4.64 -38.39 3.86
C SER A 8 5.57 -37.25 4.27
N LEU A 9 6.73 -37.55 4.87
CA LEU A 9 7.76 -36.55 5.21
C LEU A 9 8.34 -35.88 3.96
N ILE A 10 8.56 -36.65 2.90
CA ILE A 10 9.03 -36.14 1.62
C ILE A 10 7.97 -35.23 0.99
N MET A 11 6.69 -35.62 0.98
CA MET A 11 5.60 -34.77 0.53
C MET A 11 5.51 -33.48 1.35
N LEU A 12 5.59 -33.57 2.68
CA LEU A 12 5.60 -32.40 3.56
C LEU A 12 6.80 -31.49 3.28
N CYS A 13 7.99 -32.06 3.09
CA CYS A 13 9.18 -31.30 2.70
C CYS A 13 8.99 -30.65 1.32
N TYR A 14 8.46 -31.33 0.31
CA TYR A 14 8.18 -30.72 -0.99
C TYR A 14 7.14 -29.60 -0.89
N THR A 15 6.06 -29.79 -0.13
CA THR A 15 5.03 -28.74 0.06
C THR A 15 5.53 -27.54 0.89
N THR A 16 6.53 -27.74 1.77
CA THR A 16 7.10 -26.66 2.59
C THR A 16 8.29 -25.97 1.90
N LEU A 17 8.97 -26.64 0.97
CA LEU A 17 10.15 -26.12 0.25
C LEU A 17 9.81 -25.47 -1.11
N ASP A 18 8.70 -25.82 -1.75
CA ASP A 18 8.29 -25.30 -3.08
C ASP A 18 7.14 -24.26 -3.04
N LEU A 19 7.13 -23.39 -2.02
CA LEU A 19 6.35 -22.14 -2.04
C LEU A 19 7.30 -20.94 -2.09
N LYS A 20 8.20 -20.92 -3.07
CA LYS A 20 8.83 -19.67 -3.48
C LYS A 20 7.76 -18.89 -4.25
N ALA A 21 6.93 -18.16 -3.51
CA ALA A 21 5.93 -17.27 -4.08
C ALA A 21 6.61 -16.45 -5.19
N SER A 22 6.02 -16.44 -6.38
CA SER A 22 6.43 -15.49 -7.43
C SER A 22 6.46 -14.10 -6.79
N PRO A 23 7.49 -13.28 -7.04
CA PRO A 23 7.45 -11.88 -6.65
C PRO A 23 6.11 -11.30 -7.14
N ASP A 24 5.37 -10.67 -6.23
CA ASP A 24 4.15 -9.94 -6.58
C ASP A 24 4.51 -8.96 -7.72
N PRO A 25 3.81 -8.99 -8.86
CA PRO A 25 4.10 -8.08 -9.97
C PRO A 25 4.00 -6.60 -9.58
N CYS A 26 3.32 -6.29 -8.48
CA CYS A 26 3.19 -4.95 -7.91
C CYS A 26 4.15 -4.68 -6.73
N PHE A 27 5.18 -5.52 -6.55
CA PHE A 27 6.14 -5.36 -5.46
C PHE A 27 7.06 -4.14 -5.67
N CYS A 28 7.06 -3.22 -4.70
CA CYS A 28 7.88 -2.01 -4.72
C CYS A 28 9.00 -2.00 -3.68
N GLY A 29 9.29 -3.11 -3.02
CA GLY A 29 10.26 -3.15 -1.92
C GLY A 29 9.58 -3.08 -0.56
N LYS A 30 10.35 -2.77 0.48
CA LYS A 30 9.89 -2.78 1.88
C LYS A 30 9.93 -1.40 2.52
N THR A 31 10.57 -0.43 1.89
CA THR A 31 10.67 0.94 2.38
C THR A 31 10.37 1.93 1.25
N PRO A 32 9.90 3.15 1.54
CA PRO A 32 9.77 4.19 0.52
C PRO A 32 11.07 4.43 -0.27
N ALA A 33 12.23 4.26 0.37
CA ALA A 33 13.52 4.34 -0.30
C ALA A 33 13.71 3.23 -1.34
N ASP A 34 13.32 1.98 -1.02
CA ASP A 34 13.32 0.88 -2.00
C ASP A 34 12.37 1.18 -3.16
N ALA A 35 11.18 1.70 -2.86
CA ALA A 35 10.17 2.03 -3.86
C ALA A 35 10.67 3.08 -4.86
N LEU A 36 11.32 4.14 -4.37
CA LEU A 36 11.97 5.13 -5.22
C LEU A 36 13.10 4.51 -6.05
N GLN A 37 13.93 3.65 -5.45
CA GLN A 37 15.01 2.95 -6.16
C GLN A 37 14.47 2.02 -7.26
N ASN A 38 13.31 1.40 -7.04
CA ASN A 38 12.64 0.51 -7.98
C ASN A 38 11.79 1.26 -9.02
N GLY A 39 11.77 2.59 -9.00
CA GLY A 39 11.01 3.40 -9.96
C GLY A 39 9.49 3.36 -9.75
N CYS A 40 9.04 3.03 -8.54
CA CYS A 40 7.62 3.04 -8.19
C CYS A 40 7.10 4.47 -7.98
N LYS A 41 5.77 4.63 -8.11
CA LYS A 41 5.06 5.89 -7.88
C LYS A 41 4.05 5.74 -6.75
N PHE A 42 3.85 6.82 -6.00
CA PHE A 42 2.97 6.84 -4.83
C PHE A 42 1.51 7.11 -5.22
N ASP A 43 0.62 6.14 -4.98
CA ASP A 43 -0.83 6.25 -5.20
C ASP A 43 -1.48 7.00 -4.03
N PRO A 44 -2.03 8.21 -4.26
CA PRO A 44 -2.46 9.11 -3.20
C PRO A 44 -3.75 8.68 -2.50
N PHE A 45 -4.61 7.87 -3.14
CA PHE A 45 -5.83 7.40 -2.49
C PHE A 45 -5.64 6.03 -1.85
N THR A 46 -4.80 5.16 -2.41
CA THR A 46 -4.50 3.89 -1.72
C THR A 46 -3.39 4.01 -0.68
N LEU A 47 -2.71 5.17 -0.62
CA LEU A 47 -1.56 5.45 0.23
C LEU A 47 -0.45 4.38 0.13
N THR A 48 -0.13 3.94 -1.09
CA THR A 48 0.89 2.91 -1.32
C THR A 48 1.78 3.23 -2.51
N TRP A 49 3.00 2.69 -2.49
CA TRP A 49 3.91 2.72 -3.62
C TRP A 49 3.64 1.53 -4.54
N VAL A 50 3.43 1.80 -5.82
CA VAL A 50 3.17 0.77 -6.85
C VAL A 50 3.98 1.03 -8.12
N PRO A 51 4.32 -0.01 -8.91
CA PRO A 51 4.91 0.18 -10.23
C PRO A 51 3.87 0.77 -11.18
N ASP A 52 4.33 1.37 -12.29
CA ASP A 52 3.45 1.96 -13.31
C ASP A 52 2.38 0.97 -13.81
N ALA A 53 2.73 -0.31 -13.99
CA ALA A 53 1.80 -1.34 -14.45
C ALA A 53 0.65 -1.64 -13.48
N CYS A 54 0.77 -1.24 -12.21
CA CYS A 54 -0.23 -1.49 -11.15
C CYS A 54 -0.93 -0.20 -10.69
N ARG A 55 -0.61 0.92 -11.34
CA ARG A 55 -1.16 2.23 -11.04
C ARG A 55 -2.26 2.56 -12.06
N ASP A 56 -3.36 3.09 -11.58
CA ASP A 56 -4.43 3.60 -12.42
C ASP A 56 -4.37 5.13 -12.39
N ASP A 57 -3.58 5.70 -13.30
CA ASP A 57 -3.35 7.15 -13.36
C ASP A 57 -4.64 7.92 -13.67
N ASP A 58 -5.52 7.38 -14.51
CA ASP A 58 -6.80 8.01 -14.86
C ASP A 58 -7.72 8.12 -13.63
N LEU A 59 -7.78 7.04 -12.83
CA LEU A 59 -8.56 7.04 -11.59
C LEU A 59 -7.96 7.96 -10.53
N ILE A 60 -6.63 8.05 -10.46
CA ILE A 60 -5.92 8.98 -9.57
C ILE A 60 -6.19 10.43 -9.97
N ASP A 61 -6.17 10.75 -11.27
CA ASP A 61 -6.47 12.09 -11.76
C ASP A 61 -7.93 12.49 -11.49
N GLU A 62 -8.87 11.55 -11.62
CA GLU A 62 -10.27 11.76 -11.24
C GLU A 62 -10.40 12.04 -9.75
N PHE A 63 -9.73 11.24 -8.91
CA PHE A 63 -9.62 11.51 -7.47
C PHE A 63 -9.11 12.95 -7.30
N ASN A 64 -7.97 13.30 -7.92
CA ASN A 64 -7.27 14.59 -7.71
C ASN A 64 -8.13 15.79 -8.07
N ALA A 65 -8.89 15.67 -9.16
CA ALA A 65 -9.85 16.67 -9.56
C ALA A 65 -10.96 16.86 -8.52
N LEU A 66 -11.53 15.77 -7.98
CA LEU A 66 -12.56 15.88 -6.92
C LEU A 66 -12.04 16.55 -5.65
N GLY A 67 -10.80 16.23 -5.24
CA GLY A 67 -10.16 16.84 -4.08
C GLY A 67 -9.91 18.34 -4.21
N ALA A 68 -9.78 18.86 -5.43
CA ALA A 68 -9.62 20.28 -5.72
C ALA A 68 -10.97 21.02 -5.90
N LEU A 69 -12.07 20.29 -6.06
CA LEU A 69 -13.40 20.83 -6.28
C LEU A 69 -14.22 20.92 -4.98
N TYR A 70 -15.30 21.70 -5.03
CA TYR A 70 -16.35 21.75 -4.00
C TYR A 70 -15.90 21.97 -2.55
N ASN A 71 -14.80 22.71 -2.35
CA ASN A 71 -14.21 22.94 -1.01
C ASN A 71 -13.82 21.65 -0.28
N HIS A 72 -13.72 20.52 -0.99
CA HIS A 72 -13.06 19.34 -0.48
C HIS A 72 -11.58 19.65 -0.30
N SER A 73 -10.94 18.93 0.62
CA SER A 73 -9.50 19.00 0.73
C SER A 73 -8.97 17.67 1.23
N TRP A 74 -7.89 17.23 0.62
CA TRP A 74 -7.16 16.06 1.04
C TRP A 74 -5.97 16.47 1.88
N GLN A 75 -6.31 17.06 3.01
CA GLN A 75 -5.34 17.52 3.96
C GLN A 75 -5.01 16.38 4.90
N PHE A 76 -3.72 16.16 5.07
CA PHE A 76 -3.19 15.24 6.06
C PHE A 76 -2.60 16.04 7.21
N TYR A 77 -2.63 15.45 8.40
CA TYR A 77 -2.12 16.05 9.62
C TYR A 77 -1.33 15.03 10.42
N THR A 78 -0.45 15.53 11.28
CA THR A 78 0.30 14.73 12.24
C THR A 78 -0.63 13.93 13.15
N TRP A 79 -0.25 12.70 13.48
CA TRP A 79 -0.87 11.90 14.52
C TRP A 79 0.16 11.62 15.63
N PRO A 80 -0.23 11.66 16.93
CA PRO A 80 -1.58 11.84 17.49
C PRO A 80 -2.01 13.29 17.74
N THR A 81 -1.13 14.27 17.51
CA THR A 81 -1.33 15.65 17.98
C THR A 81 -2.21 16.52 17.07
N HIS A 82 -2.39 16.17 15.79
CA HIS A 82 -3.18 16.91 14.79
C HIS A 82 -2.89 18.42 14.79
N ASP A 83 -1.62 18.78 14.96
CA ASP A 83 -1.15 20.16 15.15
C ASP A 83 -0.53 20.76 13.89
N ARG A 84 -0.17 19.92 12.92
CA ARG A 84 0.58 20.32 11.73
C ARG A 84 0.03 19.65 10.48
N LEU A 85 -0.20 20.44 9.44
CA LEU A 85 -0.44 19.96 8.08
C LEU A 85 0.78 19.18 7.57
N VAL A 86 0.54 18.05 6.91
CA VAL A 86 1.56 17.17 6.34
C VAL A 86 1.34 17.10 4.83
N THR A 87 2.41 17.30 4.07
CA THR A 87 2.36 17.22 2.61
C THR A 87 2.20 15.76 2.14
N LEU A 88 1.65 15.55 0.95
CA LEU A 88 1.52 14.20 0.39
C LEU A 88 2.90 13.51 0.25
N ASP A 89 3.94 14.27 -0.11
CA ASP A 89 5.32 13.76 -0.17
C ASP A 89 5.79 13.27 1.20
N GLU A 90 5.55 14.03 2.27
CA GLU A 90 5.83 13.58 3.64
C GLU A 90 5.02 12.32 4.00
N VAL A 91 3.72 12.27 3.68
CA VAL A 91 2.88 11.08 3.91
C VAL A 91 3.45 9.87 3.16
N SER A 92 3.90 10.04 1.92
CA SER A 92 4.46 8.96 1.10
C SER A 92 5.73 8.35 1.72
N MET A 93 6.51 9.16 2.43
CA MET A 93 7.71 8.73 3.12
C MET A 93 7.43 8.15 4.52
N MET A 94 6.26 8.45 5.09
CA MET A 94 5.78 7.84 6.33
C MET A 94 5.03 6.53 6.07
N ALA A 95 4.48 6.36 4.86
CA ALA A 95 3.75 5.17 4.46
C ALA A 95 4.66 3.95 4.47
N GLU A 96 4.23 2.92 5.19
CA GLU A 96 4.77 1.58 5.01
C GLU A 96 4.43 1.08 3.59
N VAL A 97 5.40 0.47 2.90
CA VAL A 97 5.17 -0.07 1.55
C VAL A 97 4.26 -1.29 1.68
N ALA A 98 3.28 -1.43 0.77
CA ALA A 98 2.44 -2.62 0.73
C ALA A 98 3.31 -3.89 0.83
N SER A 99 3.00 -4.76 1.81
CA SER A 99 3.73 -5.99 2.20
C SER A 99 4.71 -5.89 3.37
N THR A 100 4.87 -4.75 4.04
CA THR A 100 5.49 -4.73 5.39
C THR A 100 4.44 -4.96 6.48
N LYS A 101 4.87 -5.49 7.64
CA LYS A 101 3.95 -5.82 8.73
C LYS A 101 3.25 -4.54 9.19
N HIS A 102 1.95 -4.41 8.89
CA HIS A 102 1.08 -3.41 9.52
C HIS A 102 1.22 -3.49 11.04
N ASP A 103 2.00 -2.59 11.63
CA ASP A 103 1.67 -2.15 12.97
C ASP A 103 0.33 -1.40 12.83
N ASN A 104 -0.65 -1.70 13.67
CA ASN A 104 -1.99 -1.10 13.56
C ASN A 104 -2.01 0.37 13.99
N ARG A 105 -0.94 1.15 13.74
CA ARG A 105 -0.85 2.55 14.12
C ARG A 105 -1.12 3.42 12.91
N SER A 106 -2.08 4.32 13.05
CA SER A 106 -2.24 5.43 12.13
C SER A 106 -1.00 6.31 12.17
N ILE A 107 -0.45 6.63 10.99
CA ILE A 107 0.71 7.52 10.84
C ILE A 107 0.30 8.98 10.64
N VAL A 108 -0.94 9.20 10.17
CA VAL A 108 -1.51 10.53 9.90
C VAL A 108 -3.01 10.54 10.20
N THR A 109 -3.55 11.74 10.41
CA THR A 109 -5.00 12.02 10.36
C THR A 109 -5.33 12.70 9.04
N THR A 110 -6.58 12.58 8.58
CA THR A 110 -7.05 13.19 7.33
C THR A 110 -8.49 13.67 7.47
N THR A 111 -9.01 14.35 6.44
CA THR A 111 -10.39 14.84 6.41
C THR A 111 -11.39 13.68 6.24
N ILE A 112 -12.62 13.87 6.74
CA ILE A 112 -13.69 12.88 6.57
C ILE A 112 -14.05 12.66 5.10
N ASP A 113 -14.00 13.72 4.30
CA ASP A 113 -14.26 13.67 2.86
C ASP A 113 -13.22 12.80 2.14
N TRP A 114 -11.93 12.96 2.48
CA TRP A 114 -10.90 12.07 1.96
C TRP A 114 -11.18 10.62 2.37
N HIS A 115 -11.47 10.35 3.65
CA HIS A 115 -11.71 8.99 4.15
C HIS A 115 -12.83 8.27 3.40
N HIS A 116 -13.98 8.93 3.20
CA HIS A 116 -15.08 8.35 2.44
C HIS A 116 -14.72 8.14 0.97
N THR A 117 -14.07 9.12 0.34
CA THR A 117 -13.72 9.06 -1.08
C THR A 117 -12.66 7.98 -1.34
N HIS A 118 -11.61 7.90 -0.52
CA HIS A 118 -10.60 6.84 -0.57
C HIS A 118 -11.23 5.45 -0.51
N CYS A 119 -12.17 5.23 0.41
CA CYS A 119 -12.88 3.96 0.54
C CYS A 119 -13.64 3.63 -0.74
N LEU A 120 -14.41 4.59 -1.28
CA LEU A 120 -15.16 4.38 -2.53
C LEU A 120 -14.24 4.09 -3.73
N TYR A 121 -13.10 4.78 -3.83
CA TYR A 121 -12.14 4.59 -4.92
C TYR A 121 -11.39 3.25 -4.80
N LEU A 122 -11.08 2.80 -3.58
CA LEU A 122 -10.55 1.45 -3.34
C LEU A 122 -11.49 0.35 -3.79
N TRP A 123 -12.81 0.56 -3.71
CA TRP A 123 -13.80 -0.40 -4.19
C TRP A 123 -13.95 -0.39 -5.72
N ARG A 124 -13.66 0.75 -6.35
CA ARG A 124 -13.73 0.90 -7.82
C ARG A 124 -12.50 0.32 -8.52
N LYS A 125 -11.35 0.35 -7.87
CA LYS A 125 -10.08 -0.22 -8.33
C LYS A 125 -10.11 -1.75 -8.30
#